data_AF-A0A9W9K9J5-F1
#
_entry.id   AF-A0A9W9K9J5-F1
#
_cell.length_a   1.000
_cell.length_b   1.000
_cell.length_c   1.000
_cell.angle_alpha   90.00
_cell.angle_beta   90.00
_cell.angle_gamma   90.00
#
_symmetry.space_group_name_H-M   'P 1'
#
loop_
_entity.id
_entity.type
_entity.pdbx_description
1 polymer ?
#
loop_
_entity_poly.entity_id
_entity_poly.type
_entity_poly.pdbx_seq_one_letter_code
_entity_poly.pdbx_strand_id
1 'polypeptide(L)'
;MLRESDIDSLGNHLASLSQENQRHNDNMQDLLSQFRSLLEDYSSLKSDYEEVKEGREKYKRQARGQDRNPFVLVLIDGDGYLFKEHFLKAGSEGGINAARALSDSIREMMHSTMGMQADQCRIMVRVYANILGLSKVLARAGMVGHEARSLSPFTSSFTRSQDLFDFVDAAEKKEGSDYKIREMFRLFVDSNQCRHIYFAGCHDSGFGSLLTPYKGRSDRITLLKAASFHREFEDLGLPIRELPAVFMSTPLATSKPTGPANTIITKVANSTNGFKPVCKHFQKGICKFGSGCNKQHVMPTQQLSKTTSDLTEPPSPQQLWSTSPVVGRSLDFLFTTLPPQSLKSEDFIPINKDGDRLDTYFPHPPPDAMDAYHRRAKERKVCNSYHLSGECGDMSCPYDHGDVSNIVINVLKYILLQHPCSRAGACRSIKCYMGHICQKPNCKAVKSWQCRFNQHAHSLDLNVAQWVAPIDQSEPDEDNHSSISGESFESQSPSTVFFN
;
A
#
# COMPACT_ATOMS: atom_id res chain seq x y z
N MET A 1 -100.89 -50.91 49.68
CA MET A 1 -99.51 -51.04 50.20
C MET A 1 -98.61 -51.24 48.99
N LEU A 2 -97.67 -50.33 48.74
CA LEU A 2 -96.63 -50.52 47.71
C LEU A 2 -95.81 -51.76 48.11
N ARG A 3 -95.55 -52.66 47.17
CA ARG A 3 -94.78 -53.87 47.46
C ARG A 3 -93.32 -53.46 47.64
N GLU A 4 -92.65 -54.06 48.61
CA GLU A 4 -91.23 -53.82 48.90
C GLU A 4 -90.35 -53.95 47.63
N SER A 5 -90.72 -54.87 46.74
CA SER A 5 -90.11 -55.06 45.41
C SER A 5 -90.15 -53.84 44.50
N ASP A 6 -91.22 -53.04 44.56
CA ASP A 6 -91.40 -51.86 43.71
C ASP A 6 -90.54 -50.69 44.20
N ILE A 7 -90.33 -50.60 45.52
CA ILE A 7 -89.45 -49.62 46.17
C ILE A 7 -87.98 -49.92 45.84
N ASP A 8 -87.58 -51.19 45.93
CA ASP A 8 -86.23 -51.63 45.58
C ASP A 8 -85.94 -51.42 44.09
N SER A 9 -86.91 -51.68 43.21
CA SER A 9 -86.78 -51.42 41.76
C SER A 9 -86.59 -49.93 41.46
N LEU A 10 -87.34 -49.05 42.13
CA LEU A 10 -87.19 -47.60 41.99
C LEU A 10 -85.85 -47.10 42.54
N GLY A 11 -85.39 -47.65 43.66
CA GLY A 11 -84.08 -47.35 44.25
C GLY A 11 -82.92 -47.72 43.32
N ASN A 12 -83.00 -48.88 42.67
CA ASN A 12 -82.02 -49.32 41.68
C ASN A 12 -82.01 -48.41 40.43
N HIS A 13 -83.18 -47.98 39.95
CA HIS A 13 -83.26 -47.01 38.84
C HIS A 13 -82.66 -45.64 39.21
N LEU A 14 -82.95 -45.13 40.41
CA LEU A 14 -82.37 -43.88 40.92
C LEU A 14 -80.85 -43.98 41.05
N ALA A 15 -80.32 -45.13 41.51
CA ALA A 15 -78.88 -45.37 41.59
C ALA A 15 -78.23 -45.40 40.20
N SER A 16 -78.87 -46.05 39.22
CA SER A 16 -78.42 -46.06 37.83
C SER A 16 -78.39 -44.66 37.21
N LEU A 17 -79.45 -43.86 37.39
CA LEU A 17 -79.54 -42.47 36.93
C LEU A 17 -78.49 -41.57 37.59
N SER A 18 -78.25 -41.74 38.88
CA SER A 18 -77.19 -41.02 39.60
C SER A 18 -75.81 -41.34 39.04
N GLN A 19 -75.53 -42.63 38.79
CA GLN A 19 -74.26 -43.09 38.22
C GLN A 19 -74.06 -42.58 36.78
N GLU A 20 -75.12 -42.54 35.98
CA GLU A 20 -75.08 -41.99 34.61
C GLU A 20 -74.84 -40.48 34.61
N ASN A 21 -75.49 -39.72 35.50
CA ASN A 21 -75.23 -38.30 35.68
C ASN A 21 -73.81 -38.01 36.18
N GLN A 22 -73.29 -38.83 37.09
CA GLN A 22 -71.91 -38.72 37.56
C GLN A 22 -70.94 -38.91 36.38
N ARG A 23 -71.15 -39.96 35.59
CA ARG A 23 -70.33 -40.25 34.40
C ARG A 23 -70.44 -39.15 33.35
N HIS A 24 -71.62 -38.55 33.19
CA HIS A 24 -71.81 -37.42 32.28
C HIS A 24 -71.02 -36.18 32.76
N ASN A 25 -71.07 -35.87 34.06
CA ASN A 25 -70.29 -34.78 34.65
C ASN A 25 -68.79 -35.01 34.52
N ASP A 26 -68.31 -36.22 34.76
CA ASP A 26 -66.89 -36.57 34.63
C ASP A 26 -66.43 -36.39 33.16
N ASN A 27 -67.23 -36.86 32.19
CA ASN A 27 -66.95 -36.65 30.76
C ASN A 27 -66.96 -35.15 30.38
N MET A 28 -67.87 -34.36 30.93
CA MET A 28 -67.90 -32.91 30.69
C MET A 28 -66.67 -32.22 31.26
N GLN A 29 -66.22 -32.60 32.46
CA GLN A 29 -64.99 -32.05 33.04
C GLN A 29 -63.75 -32.44 32.23
N ASP A 30 -63.69 -33.68 31.76
CA ASP A 30 -62.59 -34.14 30.91
C ASP A 30 -62.56 -33.37 29.58
N LEU A 31 -63.73 -33.18 28.94
CA LEU A 31 -63.84 -32.39 27.72
C LEU A 31 -63.42 -30.92 27.93
N LEU A 32 -63.82 -30.32 29.06
CA LEU A 32 -63.40 -28.96 29.42
C LEU A 32 -61.89 -28.87 29.68
N SER A 33 -61.29 -29.91 30.28
CA SER A 33 -59.85 -30.01 30.49
C SER A 33 -59.10 -30.08 29.15
N GLN A 34 -59.54 -30.95 28.24
CA GLN A 34 -58.99 -31.07 26.90
C GLN A 34 -59.11 -29.75 26.12
N PHE A 35 -60.26 -29.06 26.23
CA PHE A 35 -60.46 -27.78 25.55
C PHE A 35 -59.53 -26.68 26.09
N ARG A 36 -59.28 -26.65 27.41
CA ARG A 36 -58.30 -25.74 28.01
C ARG A 36 -56.88 -26.02 27.53
N SER A 37 -56.47 -27.28 27.51
CA SER A 37 -55.15 -27.69 26.98
C SER A 37 -55.00 -27.24 25.53
N LEU A 38 -56.03 -27.45 24.70
CA LEU A 38 -55.98 -27.07 23.29
C LEU A 38 -55.91 -25.54 23.09
N LEU A 39 -56.58 -24.76 23.94
CA LEU A 39 -56.47 -23.30 23.91
C LEU A 39 -55.07 -22.83 24.31
N GLU A 40 -54.46 -23.47 25.31
CA GLU A 40 -53.11 -23.16 25.76
C GLU A 40 -52.09 -23.50 24.66
N ASP A 41 -52.19 -24.69 24.06
CA ASP A 41 -51.38 -25.11 22.91
C ASP A 41 -51.53 -24.16 21.71
N TYR A 42 -52.76 -23.75 21.39
CA TYR A 42 -53.01 -22.80 20.31
C TYR A 42 -52.41 -21.42 20.61
N SER A 43 -52.50 -20.96 21.86
CA SER A 43 -51.92 -19.68 22.27
C SER A 43 -50.39 -19.70 22.18
N SER A 44 -49.77 -20.81 22.60
CA SER A 44 -48.33 -21.05 22.51
C SER A 44 -47.88 -21.07 21.04
N LEU A 45 -48.55 -21.88 20.21
CA LEU A 45 -48.23 -21.99 18.78
C LEU A 45 -48.40 -20.66 18.04
N LYS A 46 -49.41 -19.86 18.40
CA LYS A 46 -49.61 -18.53 17.85
C LYS A 46 -48.46 -17.59 18.23
N SER A 47 -48.01 -17.63 19.48
CA SER A 47 -46.86 -16.86 19.95
C SER A 47 -45.58 -17.23 19.18
N ASP A 48 -45.30 -18.53 19.05
CA ASP A 48 -44.15 -19.04 18.30
C ASP A 48 -44.20 -18.60 16.83
N TYR A 49 -45.37 -18.66 16.21
CA TYR A 49 -45.55 -18.20 14.83
C TYR A 49 -45.30 -16.70 14.67
N GLU A 50 -45.78 -15.88 15.60
CA GLU A 50 -45.56 -14.43 15.60
C GLU A 50 -44.07 -14.10 15.78
N GLU A 51 -43.36 -14.80 16.69
CA GLU A 51 -41.91 -14.64 16.89
C GLU A 51 -41.13 -15.02 15.62
N VAL A 52 -41.41 -16.18 15.01
CA VAL A 52 -40.75 -16.62 13.78
C VAL A 52 -41.01 -15.64 12.63
N LYS A 53 -42.24 -15.13 12.52
CA LYS A 53 -42.61 -14.14 11.49
C LYS A 53 -41.85 -12.83 11.70
N GLU A 54 -41.82 -12.31 12.93
CA GLU A 54 -41.11 -11.07 13.26
C GLU A 54 -39.60 -11.22 13.05
N GLY A 55 -39.02 -12.36 13.46
CA GLY A 55 -37.64 -12.72 13.19
C GLY A 55 -37.31 -12.72 11.69
N ARG A 56 -38.18 -13.31 10.86
CA ARG A 56 -38.03 -13.32 9.40
C ARG A 56 -38.12 -11.93 8.80
N GLU A 57 -39.03 -11.08 9.27
CA GLU A 57 -39.17 -9.69 8.81
C GLU A 57 -37.97 -8.84 9.22
N LYS A 58 -37.46 -9.02 10.45
CA LYS A 58 -36.24 -8.36 10.94
C LYS A 58 -35.01 -8.77 10.13
N TYR A 59 -34.85 -10.06 9.84
CA TYR A 59 -33.80 -10.57 8.93
C TYR A 59 -33.92 -9.97 7.54
N LYS A 60 -35.13 -9.91 6.96
CA LYS A 60 -35.35 -9.27 5.65
C LYS A 60 -35.02 -7.77 5.66
N ARG A 61 -35.37 -7.05 6.73
CA ARG A 61 -35.04 -5.61 6.89
C ARG A 61 -33.54 -5.40 7.06
N GLN A 62 -32.87 -6.22 7.86
CA GLN A 62 -31.41 -6.19 8.03
C GLN A 62 -30.66 -6.55 6.74
N ALA A 63 -31.14 -7.55 6.00
CA ALA A 63 -30.58 -7.92 4.69
C ALA A 63 -30.72 -6.80 3.65
N ARG A 64 -31.85 -6.09 3.63
CA ARG A 64 -32.04 -4.91 2.76
C ARG A 64 -31.17 -3.71 3.18
N GLY A 65 -30.82 -3.60 4.46
CA GLY A 65 -29.87 -2.58 4.95
C GLY A 65 -28.46 -2.74 4.40
N GLN A 66 -28.04 -3.97 4.10
CA GLN A 66 -26.75 -4.29 3.48
C GLN A 66 -26.69 -4.05 1.97
N ASP A 67 -27.83 -3.78 1.32
CA ASP A 67 -27.93 -3.55 -0.13
C ASP A 67 -27.80 -2.07 -0.52
N ARG A 68 -27.36 -1.22 0.42
CA ARG A 68 -27.16 0.21 0.16
C ARG A 68 -25.88 0.43 -0.64
N ASN A 69 -26.01 1.04 -1.81
CA ASN A 69 -24.95 1.45 -2.72
C ASN A 69 -24.08 0.29 -3.25
N PRO A 70 -24.65 -0.66 -4.01
CA PRO A 70 -23.84 -1.68 -4.66
C PRO A 70 -22.86 -1.03 -5.63
N PHE A 71 -21.68 -1.63 -5.77
CA PHE A 71 -20.66 -1.14 -6.69
C PHE A 71 -19.89 -2.27 -7.33
N VAL A 72 -19.23 -1.94 -8.43
CA VAL A 72 -18.24 -2.77 -9.11
C VAL A 72 -16.88 -2.12 -8.90
N LEU A 73 -15.88 -2.95 -8.65
CA LEU A 73 -14.51 -2.52 -8.44
C LEU A 73 -13.66 -2.84 -9.68
N VAL A 74 -12.87 -1.88 -10.14
CA VAL A 74 -11.87 -2.07 -11.19
C VAL A 74 -10.51 -1.80 -10.56
N LEU A 75 -9.69 -2.85 -10.43
CA LEU A 75 -8.32 -2.76 -9.90
C LEU A 75 -7.34 -2.84 -11.06
N ILE A 76 -6.53 -1.80 -11.23
CA ILE A 76 -5.60 -1.70 -12.36
C ILE A 76 -4.18 -1.49 -11.83
N ASP A 77 -3.27 -2.36 -12.26
CA ASP A 77 -1.84 -2.13 -12.20
C ASP A 77 -1.42 -1.24 -13.37
N GLY A 78 -1.24 0.05 -13.08
CA GLY A 78 -0.93 1.05 -14.09
C GLY A 78 0.50 0.95 -14.63
N ASP A 79 1.40 0.20 -13.99
CA ASP A 79 2.75 -0.05 -14.54
C ASP A 79 2.69 -1.07 -15.71
N GLY A 80 1.73 -2.01 -15.67
CA GLY A 80 1.49 -2.99 -16.73
C GLY A 80 0.40 -2.62 -17.75
N TYR A 81 -0.60 -1.84 -17.34
CA TYR A 81 -1.77 -1.51 -18.14
C TYR A 81 -1.72 -0.05 -18.62
N LEU A 82 -0.90 0.18 -19.64
CA LEU A 82 -0.72 1.51 -20.22
C LEU A 82 -1.96 1.96 -21.01
N PHE A 83 -2.41 3.19 -20.74
CA PHE A 83 -3.47 3.84 -21.52
C PHE A 83 -3.00 4.15 -22.94
N LYS A 84 -3.96 4.26 -23.88
CA LYS A 84 -3.64 4.59 -25.28
C LYS A 84 -2.82 5.87 -25.42
N GLU A 85 -1.96 5.88 -26.43
CA GLU A 85 -0.97 6.92 -26.68
C GLU A 85 -1.62 8.31 -26.84
N HIS A 86 -2.77 8.40 -27.52
CA HIS A 86 -3.48 9.65 -27.70
C HIS A 86 -4.03 10.23 -26.39
N PHE A 87 -4.37 9.38 -25.40
CA PHE A 87 -4.74 9.86 -24.08
C PHE A 87 -3.51 10.35 -23.31
N LEU A 88 -2.41 9.59 -23.33
CA LEU A 88 -1.19 10.00 -22.62
C LEU A 88 -0.61 11.32 -23.16
N LYS A 89 -0.57 11.48 -24.48
CA LYS A 89 -0.06 12.69 -25.15
C LYS A 89 -0.94 13.93 -24.92
N ALA A 90 -2.24 13.75 -24.72
CA ALA A 90 -3.18 14.84 -24.48
C ALA A 90 -3.15 15.38 -23.02
N GLY A 91 -2.31 14.81 -22.15
CA GLY A 91 -2.13 15.29 -20.77
C GLY A 91 -3.46 15.34 -20.01
N SER A 92 -3.86 16.52 -19.54
CA SER A 92 -5.09 16.70 -18.75
C SER A 92 -6.37 16.33 -19.49
N GLU A 93 -6.55 16.77 -20.74
CA GLU A 93 -7.71 16.37 -21.55
C GLU A 93 -7.73 14.86 -21.80
N GLY A 94 -6.53 14.29 -21.97
CA GLY A 94 -6.33 12.87 -22.10
C GLY A 94 -6.81 12.06 -20.90
N GLY A 95 -6.50 12.51 -19.68
CA GLY A 95 -6.93 11.83 -18.46
C GLY A 95 -8.46 11.84 -18.27
N ILE A 96 -9.12 12.96 -18.62
CA ILE A 96 -10.58 13.07 -18.58
C ILE A 96 -11.22 12.10 -19.59
N ASN A 97 -10.73 12.11 -20.84
CA ASN A 97 -11.27 11.28 -21.90
C ASN A 97 -11.00 9.78 -21.64
N ALA A 98 -9.83 9.43 -21.11
CA ALA A 98 -9.49 8.06 -20.73
C ALA A 98 -10.42 7.52 -19.63
N ALA A 99 -10.73 8.33 -18.62
CA ALA A 99 -11.66 7.94 -17.56
C ALA A 99 -13.09 7.73 -18.06
N ARG A 100 -13.58 8.59 -18.97
CA ARG A 100 -14.88 8.38 -19.63
C ARG A 100 -14.88 7.10 -20.45
N ALA A 101 -13.89 6.91 -21.32
CA ALA A 101 -13.77 5.71 -22.14
C ALA A 101 -13.70 4.43 -21.31
N LEU A 102 -13.01 4.46 -20.16
CA LEU A 102 -12.97 3.36 -19.21
C LEU A 102 -14.35 3.14 -18.56
N SER A 103 -15.02 4.19 -18.11
CA SER A 103 -16.37 4.08 -17.53
C SER A 103 -17.36 3.46 -18.51
N ASP A 104 -17.36 3.92 -19.76
CA ASP A 104 -18.26 3.43 -20.82
C ASP A 104 -17.99 1.95 -21.13
N SER A 105 -16.71 1.58 -21.27
CA SER A 105 -16.31 0.20 -21.55
C SER A 105 -16.65 -0.75 -20.40
N ILE A 106 -16.44 -0.33 -19.15
CA ILE A 106 -16.81 -1.10 -17.96
C ILE A 106 -18.33 -1.25 -17.87
N ARG A 107 -19.08 -0.18 -18.14
CA ARG A 107 -20.56 -0.20 -18.12
C ARG A 107 -21.12 -1.19 -19.14
N GLU A 108 -20.59 -1.19 -20.37
CA GLU A 108 -20.96 -2.17 -21.39
C GLU A 108 -20.71 -3.62 -20.92
N MET A 109 -19.53 -3.87 -20.31
CA MET A 109 -19.24 -5.19 -19.74
C MET A 109 -20.18 -5.54 -18.57
N MET A 110 -20.52 -4.59 -17.71
CA MET A 110 -21.45 -4.82 -16.60
C MET A 110 -22.83 -5.26 -17.12
N HIS A 111 -23.35 -4.62 -18.18
CA HIS A 111 -24.60 -5.06 -18.78
C HIS A 111 -24.53 -6.50 -19.30
N SER A 112 -23.37 -6.93 -19.83
CA SER A 112 -23.18 -8.31 -20.29
C SER A 112 -23.09 -9.34 -19.14
N THR A 113 -22.56 -8.94 -17.98
CA THR A 113 -22.32 -9.84 -16.84
C THR A 113 -23.50 -9.91 -15.88
N MET A 114 -24.17 -8.78 -15.61
CA MET A 114 -25.20 -8.66 -14.55
C MET A 114 -26.55 -8.08 -15.04
N GLY A 115 -26.69 -7.81 -16.34
CA GLY A 115 -27.96 -7.40 -16.94
C GLY A 115 -28.55 -6.13 -16.32
N MET A 116 -29.82 -6.18 -15.90
CA MET A 116 -30.55 -5.04 -15.32
C MET A 116 -29.98 -4.56 -13.97
N GLN A 117 -29.15 -5.36 -13.28
CA GLN A 117 -28.52 -4.94 -12.03
C GLN A 117 -27.35 -3.96 -12.25
N ALA A 118 -26.85 -3.85 -13.49
CA ALA A 118 -25.75 -2.96 -13.84
C ALA A 118 -26.06 -1.48 -13.53
N ASP A 119 -27.29 -1.03 -13.83
CA ASP A 119 -27.69 0.38 -13.66
C ASP A 119 -27.78 0.84 -12.21
N GLN A 120 -27.90 -0.11 -11.27
CA GLN A 120 -27.97 0.17 -9.84
C GLN A 120 -26.59 0.22 -9.20
N CYS A 121 -25.54 -0.23 -9.91
CA CYS A 121 -24.19 -0.33 -9.39
C CYS A 121 -23.35 0.89 -9.74
N ARG A 122 -22.63 1.43 -8.76
CA ARG A 122 -21.61 2.45 -8.98
C ARG A 122 -20.32 1.82 -9.50
N ILE A 123 -19.54 2.54 -10.30
CA ILE A 123 -18.24 2.08 -10.80
C ILE A 123 -17.14 2.73 -9.96
N MET A 124 -16.35 1.91 -9.26
CA MET A 124 -15.17 2.34 -8.51
C MET A 124 -13.91 1.87 -9.23
N VAL A 125 -12.99 2.78 -9.53
CA VAL A 125 -11.74 2.47 -10.23
C VAL A 125 -10.56 2.86 -9.37
N ARG A 126 -9.61 1.93 -9.19
CA ARG A 126 -8.34 2.17 -8.49
C ARG A 126 -7.19 1.77 -9.40
N VAL A 127 -6.46 2.78 -9.89
CA VAL A 127 -5.22 2.58 -10.63
C VAL A 127 -4.05 2.82 -9.69
N TYR A 128 -3.15 1.85 -9.57
CA TYR A 128 -1.93 1.97 -8.78
C TYR A 128 -0.73 1.89 -9.71
N ALA A 129 0.16 2.88 -9.65
CA ALA A 129 1.40 2.86 -10.42
C ALA A 129 2.49 3.66 -9.74
N ASN A 130 3.74 3.37 -10.06
CA ASN A 130 4.85 4.26 -9.75
C ASN A 130 4.88 5.43 -10.74
N ILE A 131 4.18 6.54 -10.46
CA ILE A 131 4.03 7.65 -11.41
C ILE A 131 5.38 8.22 -11.86
N LEU A 132 6.36 8.29 -10.97
CA LEU A 132 7.72 8.76 -11.29
C LEU A 132 8.43 7.81 -12.25
N GLY A 133 8.41 6.50 -11.96
CA GLY A 133 8.99 5.48 -12.83
C GLY A 133 8.32 5.43 -14.19
N LEU A 134 6.98 5.42 -14.19
CA LEU A 134 6.17 5.40 -15.38
C LEU A 134 6.37 6.66 -16.25
N SER A 135 6.45 7.86 -15.65
CA SER A 135 6.77 9.10 -16.37
C SER A 135 8.11 9.01 -17.10
N LYS A 136 9.16 8.47 -16.46
CA LYS A 136 10.48 8.28 -17.08
C LYS A 136 10.42 7.29 -18.25
N VAL A 137 9.63 6.22 -18.13
CA VAL A 137 9.45 5.20 -19.18
C VAL A 137 8.72 5.81 -20.38
N LEU A 138 7.60 6.49 -20.14
CA LEU A 138 6.80 7.14 -21.18
C LEU A 138 7.54 8.31 -21.86
N ALA A 139 8.37 9.05 -21.11
CA ALA A 139 9.20 10.12 -21.67
C ALA A 139 10.25 9.59 -22.65
N ARG A 140 10.88 8.44 -22.34
CA ARG A 140 11.82 7.77 -23.26
C ARG A 140 11.15 7.28 -24.55
N ALA A 141 9.86 6.94 -24.48
CA ALA A 141 9.06 6.57 -25.63
C ALA A 141 8.43 7.77 -26.36
N GLY A 142 8.69 9.01 -25.94
CA GLY A 142 8.16 10.21 -26.59
C GLY A 142 6.65 10.43 -26.40
N MET A 143 6.05 9.85 -25.37
CA MET A 143 4.61 9.98 -25.09
C MET A 143 4.28 11.15 -24.15
N VAL A 144 5.22 11.50 -23.27
CA VAL A 144 5.09 12.60 -22.31
C VAL A 144 6.40 13.39 -22.27
N GLY A 145 6.40 14.57 -21.66
CA GLY A 145 7.60 15.39 -21.50
C GLY A 145 8.70 14.72 -20.67
N HIS A 146 9.92 15.27 -20.69
CA HIS A 146 11.08 14.73 -19.96
C HIS A 146 11.16 15.12 -18.48
N GLU A 147 10.16 15.84 -17.97
CA GLU A 147 10.06 16.18 -16.55
C GLU A 147 9.78 14.93 -15.70
N ALA A 148 10.28 14.91 -14.46
CA ALA A 148 10.23 13.73 -13.59
C ALA A 148 8.82 13.18 -13.36
N ARG A 149 7.79 14.03 -13.41
CA ARG A 149 6.38 13.66 -13.25
C ARG A 149 5.52 14.23 -14.37
N SER A 150 6.00 14.15 -15.61
CA SER A 150 5.28 14.64 -16.78
C SER A 150 3.93 13.95 -17.01
N LEU A 151 3.66 12.80 -16.38
CA LEU A 151 2.36 12.13 -16.41
C LEU A 151 1.34 12.73 -15.41
N SER A 152 1.76 13.54 -14.44
CA SER A 152 0.86 14.09 -13.40
C SER A 152 -0.36 14.86 -13.92
N PRO A 153 -0.28 15.66 -15.01
CA PRO A 153 -1.46 16.31 -15.57
C PRO A 153 -2.54 15.32 -16.02
N PHE A 154 -2.13 14.16 -16.55
CA PHE A 154 -3.02 13.07 -16.94
C PHE A 154 -3.62 12.36 -15.72
N THR A 155 -2.79 11.97 -14.73
CA THR A 155 -3.30 11.22 -13.58
C THR A 155 -4.23 12.06 -12.70
N SER A 156 -3.90 13.34 -12.51
CA SER A 156 -4.73 14.25 -11.70
C SER A 156 -6.07 14.57 -12.34
N SER A 157 -6.14 14.68 -13.67
CA SER A 157 -7.40 14.90 -14.38
C SER A 157 -8.24 13.62 -14.50
N PHE A 158 -7.59 12.46 -14.64
CA PHE A 158 -8.25 11.15 -14.55
C PHE A 158 -8.97 11.00 -13.20
N THR A 159 -8.27 11.19 -12.08
CA THR A 159 -8.84 11.10 -10.73
C THR A 159 -10.02 12.06 -10.53
N ARG A 160 -9.91 13.30 -11.01
CA ARG A 160 -10.97 14.31 -10.81
C ARG A 160 -12.18 14.15 -11.73
N SER A 161 -12.06 13.34 -12.79
CA SER A 161 -13.08 13.27 -13.84
C SER A 161 -14.35 12.50 -13.44
N GLN A 162 -14.24 11.59 -12.47
CA GLN A 162 -15.32 10.71 -12.00
C GLN A 162 -15.19 10.50 -10.49
N ASP A 163 -16.30 10.54 -9.76
CA ASP A 163 -16.31 10.61 -8.28
C ASP A 163 -15.58 9.48 -7.55
N LEU A 164 -15.55 8.27 -8.14
CA LEU A 164 -14.97 7.06 -7.53
C LEU A 164 -13.75 6.54 -8.30
N PHE A 165 -13.11 7.40 -9.08
CA PHE A 165 -11.92 7.05 -9.86
C PHE A 165 -10.70 7.64 -9.18
N ASP A 166 -9.72 6.80 -8.91
CA ASP A 166 -8.49 7.23 -8.26
C ASP A 166 -7.28 6.65 -8.98
N PHE A 167 -6.37 7.54 -9.37
CA PHE A 167 -5.03 7.21 -9.83
C PHE A 167 -4.02 7.51 -8.71
N VAL A 168 -3.50 6.46 -8.09
CA VAL A 168 -2.71 6.52 -6.87
C VAL A 168 -1.22 6.31 -7.19
N ASP A 169 -0.38 7.28 -6.79
CA ASP A 169 1.07 7.12 -6.81
C ASP A 169 1.50 6.12 -5.73
N ALA A 170 1.88 4.91 -6.14
CA ALA A 170 2.35 3.86 -5.25
C ALA A 170 3.81 4.04 -4.80
N ALA A 171 4.47 5.13 -5.26
CA ALA A 171 5.86 5.49 -5.00
C ALA A 171 6.90 4.49 -5.53
N GLU A 172 8.19 4.89 -5.52
CA GLU A 172 9.31 4.18 -6.15
C GLU A 172 9.84 2.99 -5.30
N LYS A 173 8.97 2.30 -4.56
CA LYS A 173 9.31 1.03 -3.90
C LYS A 173 9.07 -0.11 -4.88
N LYS A 174 10.02 -1.06 -4.96
CA LYS A 174 9.81 -2.34 -5.64
C LYS A 174 8.57 -3.00 -5.00
N GLU A 175 7.54 -3.31 -5.80
CA GLU A 175 6.25 -3.93 -5.38
C GLU A 175 5.27 -3.01 -4.62
N GLY A 176 5.44 -1.68 -4.67
CA GLY A 176 4.53 -0.74 -3.98
C GLY A 176 3.08 -0.75 -4.48
N SER A 177 2.89 -0.92 -5.79
CA SER A 177 1.59 -1.10 -6.45
C SER A 177 0.94 -2.41 -6.03
N ASP A 178 1.72 -3.48 -6.01
CA ASP A 178 1.24 -4.85 -5.86
C ASP A 178 0.64 -5.09 -4.48
N TYR A 179 1.29 -4.56 -3.43
CA TYR A 179 0.76 -4.63 -2.07
C TYR A 179 -0.61 -3.94 -1.96
N LYS A 180 -0.77 -2.76 -2.56
CA LYS A 180 -2.04 -2.02 -2.53
C LYS A 180 -3.12 -2.77 -3.29
N ILE A 181 -2.81 -3.30 -4.47
CA ILE A 181 -3.76 -4.07 -5.29
C ILE A 181 -4.21 -5.33 -4.53
N ARG A 182 -3.27 -6.06 -3.92
CA ARG A 182 -3.55 -7.27 -3.12
C ARG A 182 -4.50 -7.01 -1.98
N GLU A 183 -4.21 -6.00 -1.16
CA GLU A 183 -5.06 -5.69 -0.01
C GLU A 183 -6.42 -5.13 -0.44
N MET A 184 -6.45 -4.28 -1.49
CA MET A 184 -7.72 -3.76 -2.00
C MET A 184 -8.61 -4.86 -2.58
N PHE A 185 -8.02 -5.85 -3.24
CA PHE A 185 -8.73 -7.02 -3.72
C PHE A 185 -9.33 -7.82 -2.55
N ARG A 186 -8.51 -8.15 -1.54
CA ARG A 186 -8.94 -8.92 -0.35
C ARG A 186 -10.05 -8.23 0.42
N LEU A 187 -9.99 -6.90 0.54
CA LEU A 187 -10.99 -6.12 1.26
C LEU A 187 -12.38 -6.20 0.61
N PHE A 188 -12.44 -6.28 -0.73
CA PHE A 188 -13.69 -6.15 -1.47
C PHE A 188 -14.22 -7.44 -2.08
N VAL A 189 -13.40 -8.47 -2.28
CA VAL A 189 -13.84 -9.74 -2.89
C VAL A 189 -14.93 -10.47 -2.10
N ASP A 190 -14.92 -10.33 -0.77
CA ASP A 190 -15.95 -10.91 0.11
C ASP A 190 -16.97 -9.86 0.60
N SER A 191 -16.88 -8.61 0.12
CA SER A 191 -17.87 -7.59 0.45
C SER A 191 -19.20 -7.85 -0.27
N ASN A 192 -20.31 -7.71 0.46
CA ASN A 192 -21.66 -7.83 -0.08
C ASN A 192 -22.03 -6.66 -1.00
N GLN A 193 -21.42 -5.49 -0.80
CA GLN A 193 -21.64 -4.30 -1.63
C GLN A 193 -20.87 -4.36 -2.95
N CYS A 194 -19.70 -5.02 -2.96
CA CYS A 194 -18.91 -5.22 -4.16
C CYS A 194 -19.50 -6.38 -4.97
N ARG A 195 -20.23 -6.08 -6.04
CA ARG A 195 -20.92 -7.08 -6.85
C ARG A 195 -19.98 -7.84 -7.77
N HIS A 196 -18.97 -7.14 -8.32
CA HIS A 196 -18.03 -7.72 -9.27
C HIS A 196 -16.68 -6.99 -9.24
N ILE A 197 -15.60 -7.71 -9.50
CA ILE A 197 -14.23 -7.17 -9.60
C ILE A 197 -13.69 -7.40 -11.01
N TYR A 198 -13.35 -6.31 -11.71
CA TYR A 198 -12.55 -6.34 -12.92
C TYR A 198 -11.07 -6.16 -12.55
N PHE A 199 -10.26 -7.18 -12.78
CA PHE A 199 -8.87 -7.22 -12.33
C PHE A 199 -7.89 -7.08 -13.50
N ALA A 200 -7.16 -5.98 -13.55
CA ALA A 200 -6.13 -5.65 -14.53
C ALA A 200 -4.74 -5.68 -13.87
N GLY A 201 -4.28 -6.87 -13.48
CA GLY A 201 -2.93 -7.09 -12.94
C GLY A 201 -2.17 -8.25 -13.60
N CYS A 202 -2.76 -8.91 -14.59
CA CYS A 202 -2.32 -10.20 -15.13
C CYS A 202 -1.02 -10.17 -15.95
N HIS A 203 -0.35 -9.01 -16.02
CA HIS A 203 0.99 -8.89 -16.57
C HIS A 203 2.08 -9.33 -15.57
N ASP A 204 1.77 -9.42 -14.28
CA ASP A 204 2.66 -9.89 -13.21
C ASP A 204 2.14 -11.21 -12.63
N SER A 205 2.98 -12.25 -12.71
CA SER A 205 2.71 -13.57 -12.11
C SER A 205 2.58 -13.56 -10.58
N GLY A 206 3.05 -12.51 -9.91
CA GLY A 206 2.93 -12.34 -8.46
C GLY A 206 1.47 -12.36 -7.95
N PHE A 207 0.51 -11.99 -8.81
CA PHE A 207 -0.92 -12.05 -8.51
C PHE A 207 -1.53 -13.44 -8.66
N GLY A 208 -0.84 -14.42 -9.24
CA GLY A 208 -1.36 -15.79 -9.39
C GLY A 208 -1.82 -16.37 -8.06
N SER A 209 -0.96 -16.30 -7.04
CA SER A 209 -1.27 -16.76 -5.67
C SER A 209 -2.47 -16.06 -5.02
N LEU A 210 -2.76 -14.80 -5.40
CA LEU A 210 -3.91 -14.05 -4.90
C LEU A 210 -5.22 -14.57 -5.49
N LEU A 211 -5.21 -14.93 -6.78
CA LEU A 211 -6.40 -15.30 -7.53
C LEU A 211 -6.71 -16.80 -7.49
N THR A 212 -5.72 -17.66 -7.22
CA THR A 212 -5.88 -19.12 -7.10
C THR A 212 -7.06 -19.54 -6.20
N PRO A 213 -7.29 -18.95 -5.00
CA PRO A 213 -8.43 -19.31 -4.15
C PRO A 213 -9.80 -19.04 -4.78
N TYR A 214 -9.87 -18.22 -5.83
CA TYR A 214 -11.10 -17.80 -6.49
C TYR A 214 -11.27 -18.46 -7.87
N LYS A 215 -10.52 -19.54 -8.14
CA LYS A 215 -10.65 -20.33 -9.37
C LYS A 215 -12.11 -20.69 -9.65
N GLY A 216 -12.59 -20.37 -10.86
CA GLY A 216 -13.96 -20.64 -11.31
C GLY A 216 -15.04 -19.68 -10.79
N ARG A 217 -14.74 -18.68 -9.94
CA ARG A 217 -15.71 -17.64 -9.50
C ARG A 217 -15.97 -16.57 -10.57
N SER A 218 -16.45 -17.01 -11.73
CA SER A 218 -16.75 -16.18 -12.90
C SER A 218 -17.88 -15.17 -12.70
N ASP A 219 -18.75 -15.41 -11.71
CA ASP A 219 -19.82 -14.51 -11.29
C ASP A 219 -19.29 -13.26 -10.56
N ARG A 220 -18.11 -13.36 -9.94
CA ARG A 220 -17.55 -12.32 -9.06
C ARG A 220 -16.32 -11.63 -9.65
N ILE A 221 -15.54 -12.31 -10.48
CA ILE A 221 -14.25 -11.79 -10.96
C ILE A 221 -14.14 -11.96 -12.48
N THR A 222 -13.73 -10.90 -13.15
CA THR A 222 -13.31 -10.90 -14.56
C THR A 222 -11.89 -10.37 -14.68
N LEU A 223 -11.03 -11.08 -15.41
CA LEU A 223 -9.67 -10.65 -15.68
C LEU A 223 -9.65 -9.76 -16.91
N LEU A 224 -8.91 -8.65 -16.82
CA LEU A 224 -8.69 -7.75 -17.94
C LEU A 224 -7.34 -8.07 -18.58
N LYS A 225 -7.31 -8.22 -19.89
CA LYS A 225 -6.11 -8.47 -20.69
C LYS A 225 -5.71 -7.21 -21.47
N ALA A 226 -4.41 -6.97 -21.52
CA ALA A 226 -3.78 -5.88 -22.28
C ALA A 226 -2.54 -6.41 -23.02
N ALA A 227 -1.61 -5.52 -23.37
CA ALA A 227 -0.39 -5.82 -24.11
C ALA A 227 0.47 -6.97 -23.55
N SER A 228 0.52 -7.12 -22.22
CA SER A 228 1.25 -8.18 -21.54
C SER A 228 0.29 -8.97 -20.66
N PHE A 229 0.30 -10.29 -20.81
CA PHE A 229 -0.59 -11.20 -20.08
C PHE A 229 0.08 -12.56 -19.90
N HIS A 230 0.16 -13.04 -18.66
CA HIS A 230 0.70 -14.34 -18.34
C HIS A 230 -0.34 -15.45 -18.53
N ARG A 231 0.06 -16.54 -19.20
CA ARG A 231 -0.84 -17.66 -19.53
C ARG A 231 -1.36 -18.43 -18.31
N GLU A 232 -0.64 -18.42 -17.19
CA GLU A 232 -1.07 -19.09 -15.95
C GLU A 232 -2.43 -18.60 -15.43
N PHE A 233 -2.83 -17.37 -15.79
CA PHE A 233 -4.13 -16.82 -15.43
C PHE A 233 -5.29 -17.44 -16.25
N GLU A 234 -5.01 -18.07 -17.41
CA GLU A 234 -6.01 -18.80 -18.19
C GLU A 234 -6.46 -20.06 -17.43
N ASP A 235 -5.57 -20.69 -16.67
CA ASP A 235 -5.84 -21.92 -15.90
C ASP A 235 -6.77 -21.69 -14.69
N LEU A 236 -7.12 -20.44 -14.38
CA LEU A 236 -8.02 -20.08 -13.30
C LEU A 236 -9.50 -20.19 -13.67
N GLY A 237 -9.83 -20.41 -14.95
CA GLY A 237 -11.23 -20.51 -15.40
C GLY A 237 -12.07 -19.26 -15.12
N LEU A 238 -11.42 -18.10 -15.02
CA LEU A 238 -12.06 -16.80 -14.88
C LEU A 238 -12.28 -16.18 -16.28
N PRO A 239 -13.38 -15.43 -16.51
CA PRO A 239 -13.60 -14.73 -17.76
C PRO A 239 -12.46 -13.75 -18.04
N ILE A 240 -11.96 -13.75 -19.28
CA ILE A 240 -10.93 -12.81 -19.73
C ILE A 240 -11.55 -11.87 -20.76
N ARG A 241 -11.40 -10.56 -20.54
CA ARG A 241 -11.90 -9.50 -21.43
C ARG A 241 -10.77 -8.52 -21.76
N GLU A 242 -10.87 -7.88 -22.92
CA GLU A 242 -9.93 -6.83 -23.34
C GLU A 242 -10.66 -5.49 -23.39
N LEU A 243 -9.93 -4.41 -23.09
CA LEU A 243 -10.44 -3.03 -23.21
C LEU A 243 -9.63 -2.26 -24.26
N PRO A 244 -9.77 -2.61 -25.55
CA PRO A 244 -8.96 -2.03 -26.62
C PRO A 244 -9.24 -0.55 -26.84
N ALA A 245 -10.37 -0.01 -26.37
CA ALA A 245 -10.65 1.42 -26.42
C ALA A 245 -9.78 2.22 -25.43
N VAL A 246 -9.33 1.59 -24.34
CA VAL A 246 -8.69 2.25 -23.19
C VAL A 246 -7.20 1.99 -23.14
N PHE A 247 -6.80 0.72 -23.22
CA PHE A 247 -5.42 0.28 -23.02
C PHE A 247 -4.71 -0.01 -24.34
N MET A 248 -3.38 0.03 -24.29
CA MET A 248 -2.53 -0.40 -25.40
C MET A 248 -2.60 -1.92 -25.56
N SER A 249 -2.67 -2.37 -26.82
CA SER A 249 -2.61 -3.79 -27.18
C SER A 249 -1.17 -4.28 -27.44
N THR A 250 -0.21 -3.37 -27.52
CA THR A 250 1.21 -3.68 -27.80
C THR A 250 2.12 -3.10 -26.70
N PRO A 251 3.14 -3.85 -26.25
CA PRO A 251 4.08 -3.35 -25.25
C PRO A 251 4.92 -2.18 -25.79
N LEU A 252 5.41 -1.33 -24.89
CA LEU A 252 6.32 -0.25 -25.25
C LEU A 252 7.63 -0.83 -25.78
N ALA A 253 8.01 -0.47 -27.01
CA ALA A 253 9.26 -0.93 -27.62
C ALA A 253 10.47 -0.45 -26.81
N THR A 254 11.02 -1.32 -25.96
CA THR A 254 12.27 -1.07 -25.26
C THR A 254 13.42 -1.45 -26.19
N SER A 255 14.02 -0.48 -26.85
CA SER A 255 15.27 -0.69 -27.58
C SER A 255 16.39 -1.03 -26.59
N LYS A 256 16.58 -2.32 -26.30
CA LYS A 256 17.82 -2.83 -25.69
C LYS A 256 18.92 -2.80 -26.76
N PRO A 257 20.11 -2.22 -26.52
CA PRO A 257 21.22 -2.35 -27.43
C PRO A 257 21.89 -3.71 -27.21
N THR A 258 21.53 -4.71 -28.01
CA THR A 258 22.33 -5.94 -28.18
C THR A 258 23.30 -5.74 -29.34
N GLY A 259 24.56 -6.12 -29.11
CA GLY A 259 25.67 -6.04 -30.08
C GLY A 259 25.50 -6.91 -31.33
N PRO A 260 26.50 -6.91 -32.23
CA PRO A 260 26.28 -6.70 -33.66
C PRO A 260 26.03 -8.00 -34.42
N ALA A 261 25.01 -7.99 -35.27
CA ALA A 261 24.94 -8.84 -36.45
C ALA A 261 25.20 -7.97 -37.68
N ASN A 262 26.19 -8.39 -38.47
CA ASN A 262 26.61 -7.78 -39.72
C ASN A 262 25.43 -7.55 -40.67
N THR A 263 25.23 -6.31 -41.11
CA THR A 263 24.66 -6.06 -42.44
C THR A 263 25.22 -4.75 -43.00
N ILE A 264 25.95 -4.92 -44.09
CA ILE A 264 26.49 -3.87 -44.96
C ILE A 264 25.30 -3.17 -45.61
N ILE A 265 25.02 -1.91 -45.26
CA ILE A 265 24.29 -0.99 -46.16
C ILE A 265 24.94 0.40 -46.10
N THR A 266 25.12 0.92 -47.29
CA THR A 266 25.86 2.08 -47.75
C THR A 266 25.45 3.42 -47.13
N LYS A 267 26.47 4.25 -46.89
CA LYS A 267 26.36 5.66 -46.55
C LYS A 267 25.64 6.43 -47.66
N VAL A 268 24.62 7.21 -47.30
CA VAL A 268 24.32 8.47 -47.97
C VAL A 268 24.29 9.55 -46.89
N ALA A 269 25.30 10.41 -46.92
CA ALA A 269 25.38 11.59 -46.10
C ALA A 269 24.37 12.63 -46.63
N ASN A 270 23.60 13.25 -45.74
CA ASN A 270 23.13 14.60 -45.99
C ASN A 270 23.24 15.43 -44.71
N SER A 271 23.98 16.53 -44.85
CA SER A 271 24.27 17.53 -43.85
C SER A 271 23.03 18.32 -43.46
N THR A 272 22.80 18.49 -42.16
CA THR A 272 22.09 19.65 -41.61
C THR A 272 22.87 20.15 -40.40
N ASN A 273 23.37 21.38 -40.52
CA ASN A 273 24.16 22.10 -39.53
C ASN A 273 23.40 22.31 -38.22
N GLY A 274 23.92 21.75 -37.14
CA GLY A 274 23.55 22.10 -35.76
C GLY A 274 24.79 21.98 -34.88
N PHE A 275 25.20 23.08 -34.25
CA PHE A 275 26.42 23.17 -33.45
C PHE A 275 26.41 22.15 -32.30
N LYS A 276 27.15 21.04 -32.44
CA LYS A 276 27.35 20.09 -31.35
C LYS A 276 28.41 20.64 -30.37
N PRO A 277 28.17 20.61 -29.05
CA PRO A 277 29.14 21.12 -28.08
C PRO A 277 30.41 20.26 -28.02
N VAL A 278 31.55 20.91 -27.77
CA VAL A 278 32.87 20.24 -27.66
C VAL A 278 32.93 19.32 -26.44
N CYS A 279 33.53 18.14 -26.64
CA CYS A 279 33.67 17.14 -25.60
C CYS A 279 34.76 17.51 -24.58
N LYS A 280 34.36 18.01 -23.40
CA LYS A 280 35.28 18.31 -22.30
C LYS A 280 36.10 17.10 -21.80
N HIS A 281 35.58 15.88 -21.95
CA HIS A 281 36.30 14.65 -21.59
C HIS A 281 37.39 14.30 -22.61
N PHE A 282 37.17 14.63 -23.89
CA PHE A 282 38.20 14.46 -24.92
C PHE A 282 39.31 15.50 -24.79
N GLN A 283 38.94 16.75 -24.45
CA GLN A 283 39.93 17.80 -24.12
C GLN A 283 40.82 17.43 -22.93
N LYS A 284 40.37 16.53 -22.06
CA LYS A 284 41.13 16.00 -20.91
C LYS A 284 41.77 14.63 -21.17
N GLY A 285 41.70 14.10 -22.40
CA GLY A 285 42.29 12.79 -22.76
C GLY A 285 41.60 11.56 -22.16
N ILE A 286 40.43 11.72 -21.52
CA ILE A 286 39.74 10.65 -20.75
C ILE A 286 38.43 10.18 -21.41
N CYS A 287 38.16 10.56 -22.66
CA CYS A 287 36.94 10.17 -23.34
C CYS A 287 37.01 8.72 -23.83
N LYS A 288 36.27 7.83 -23.15
CA LYS A 288 36.20 6.39 -23.47
C LYS A 288 35.39 6.06 -24.74
N PHE A 289 34.70 7.04 -25.32
CA PHE A 289 33.77 6.83 -26.44
C PHE A 289 34.41 7.01 -27.84
N GLY A 290 35.69 7.38 -27.90
CA GLY A 290 36.45 7.45 -29.17
C GLY A 290 35.73 8.27 -30.26
N SER A 291 35.72 7.76 -31.49
CA SER A 291 35.02 8.36 -32.65
C SER A 291 33.49 8.26 -32.58
N GLY A 292 32.92 7.52 -31.61
CA GLY A 292 31.48 7.38 -31.38
C GLY A 292 30.89 8.38 -30.38
N CYS A 293 31.67 9.39 -29.93
CA CYS A 293 31.17 10.38 -28.99
C CYS A 293 30.13 11.32 -29.63
N ASN A 294 29.01 11.56 -28.94
CA ASN A 294 27.98 12.51 -29.40
C ASN A 294 28.42 14.00 -29.28
N LYS A 295 29.61 14.27 -28.73
CA LYS A 295 30.21 15.60 -28.59
C LYS A 295 31.43 15.73 -29.49
N GLN A 296 31.71 16.91 -30.02
CA GLN A 296 32.78 17.09 -31.00
C GLN A 296 34.16 16.90 -30.36
N HIS A 297 35.00 16.06 -30.95
CA HIS A 297 36.39 15.80 -30.55
C HIS A 297 37.30 16.69 -31.40
N VAL A 298 37.67 17.84 -30.87
CA VAL A 298 38.64 18.77 -31.48
C VAL A 298 39.96 18.70 -30.74
N MET A 299 41.09 18.68 -31.47
CA MET A 299 42.43 18.63 -30.89
C MET A 299 42.74 19.94 -30.15
N PRO A 300 43.58 19.92 -29.08
CA PRO A 300 43.87 21.11 -28.27
C PRO A 300 44.50 22.31 -29.01
N THR A 301 44.92 22.16 -30.26
CA THR A 301 45.61 23.19 -31.06
C THR A 301 44.71 24.00 -32.00
N GLN A 302 43.39 23.79 -31.99
CA GLN A 302 42.46 24.61 -32.79
C GLN A 302 41.37 25.23 -31.90
N GLN A 303 41.70 26.35 -31.25
CA GLN A 303 40.70 27.28 -30.71
C GLN A 303 40.40 28.34 -31.78
N LEU A 304 39.16 28.39 -32.27
CA LEU A 304 38.66 29.53 -33.02
C LEU A 304 38.14 30.59 -32.04
N SER A 305 38.54 31.82 -32.31
CA SER A 305 38.56 33.05 -31.51
C SER A 305 37.27 33.43 -30.78
N LYS A 306 37.44 33.94 -29.55
CA LYS A 306 36.49 34.87 -28.90
C LYS A 306 36.57 36.22 -29.61
N THR A 307 35.43 36.77 -30.04
CA THR A 307 35.30 38.21 -30.30
C THR A 307 34.56 38.86 -29.14
N THR A 308 35.25 39.84 -28.55
CA THR A 308 34.79 40.82 -27.58
C THR A 308 33.95 41.90 -28.27
N SER A 309 32.79 42.24 -27.71
CA SER A 309 32.17 43.54 -27.90
C SER A 309 31.17 43.85 -26.78
N ASP A 310 31.18 45.12 -26.41
CA ASP A 310 30.74 45.79 -25.20
C ASP A 310 29.21 45.97 -25.03
N LEU A 311 28.85 46.06 -23.74
CA LEU A 311 27.92 46.97 -23.05
C LEU A 311 26.45 47.17 -23.48
N THR A 312 25.66 47.34 -22.41
CA THR A 312 24.30 47.93 -22.26
C THR A 312 23.07 47.12 -22.65
N GLU A 313 22.44 46.46 -21.66
CA GLU A 313 21.00 46.54 -21.34
C GLU A 313 20.66 45.85 -19.99
N PRO A 314 19.61 46.27 -19.26
CA PRO A 314 19.40 45.95 -17.84
C PRO A 314 18.76 44.56 -17.61
N PRO A 315 19.01 43.90 -16.47
CA PRO A 315 18.40 42.60 -16.17
C PRO A 315 16.94 42.73 -15.76
N SER A 316 16.10 41.95 -16.44
CA SER A 316 14.71 41.61 -16.12
C SER A 316 14.57 40.92 -14.74
N PRO A 317 13.46 41.14 -14.00
CA PRO A 317 13.29 40.65 -12.63
C PRO A 317 12.80 39.19 -12.61
N GLN A 318 13.72 38.23 -12.64
CA GLN A 318 13.42 36.82 -12.34
C GLN A 318 14.56 36.17 -11.53
N GLN A 319 14.83 36.71 -10.33
CA GLN A 319 15.66 36.03 -9.32
C GLN A 319 15.09 36.18 -7.89
N LEU A 320 13.81 35.89 -7.73
CA LEU A 320 13.17 35.74 -6.41
C LEU A 320 12.49 34.37 -6.31
N TRP A 321 13.29 33.29 -6.36
CA TRP A 321 13.02 32.00 -5.68
C TRP A 321 14.13 30.96 -5.92
N SER A 322 15.40 31.35 -5.88
CA SER A 322 16.49 30.36 -5.80
C SER A 322 16.69 29.95 -4.35
N THR A 323 15.97 28.93 -3.87
CA THR A 323 16.34 28.24 -2.63
C THR A 323 17.72 27.62 -2.79
N SER A 324 18.63 27.92 -1.85
CA SER A 324 20.01 27.40 -1.83
C SER A 324 20.05 25.87 -2.01
N PRO A 325 21.04 25.33 -2.77
CA PRO A 325 21.22 23.89 -2.86
C PRO A 325 21.63 23.36 -1.48
N VAL A 326 20.75 22.58 -0.85
CA VAL A 326 21.01 21.92 0.44
C VAL A 326 22.14 20.90 0.25
N VAL A 327 23.36 21.29 0.57
CA VAL A 327 24.51 20.41 0.69
C VAL A 327 24.31 19.56 1.97
N GLY A 328 24.42 18.23 1.85
CA GLY A 328 24.30 17.34 3.02
C GLY A 328 25.42 17.58 4.03
N ARG A 329 25.17 17.28 5.31
CA ARG A 329 26.12 17.47 6.41
C ARG A 329 27.32 16.54 6.26
N SER A 330 28.55 17.04 6.34
CA SER A 330 29.75 16.20 6.28
C SER A 330 29.88 15.32 7.54
N LEU A 331 30.69 14.26 7.46
CA LEU A 331 31.00 13.41 8.61
C LEU A 331 31.67 14.22 9.74
N ASP A 332 32.63 15.06 9.37
CA ASP A 332 33.36 15.95 10.29
C ASP A 332 32.40 16.90 11.02
N PHE A 333 31.47 17.51 10.29
CA PHE A 333 30.46 18.39 10.87
C PHE A 333 29.57 17.66 11.88
N LEU A 334 29.12 16.44 11.57
CA LEU A 334 28.30 15.64 12.49
C LEU A 334 29.09 15.25 13.74
N PHE A 335 30.34 14.84 13.59
CA PHE A 335 31.21 14.46 14.69
C PHE A 335 31.52 15.62 15.63
N THR A 336 31.78 16.82 15.11
CA THR A 336 32.13 18.00 15.91
C THR A 336 30.92 18.69 16.52
N THR A 337 29.76 18.68 15.85
CA THR A 337 28.60 19.48 16.28
C THR A 337 27.63 18.70 17.16
N LEU A 338 27.51 17.37 16.97
CA LEU A 338 26.59 16.59 17.78
C LEU A 338 27.14 16.31 19.19
N PRO A 339 26.26 16.23 20.20
CA PRO A 339 26.68 15.91 21.56
C PRO A 339 27.40 14.56 21.65
N PRO A 340 28.50 14.44 22.40
CA PRO A 340 29.14 13.15 22.65
C PRO A 340 28.30 12.31 23.62
N GLN A 341 28.46 10.99 23.54
CA GLN A 341 27.95 10.08 24.57
C GLN A 341 28.73 10.32 25.86
N SER A 342 28.04 10.83 26.87
CA SER A 342 28.57 11.21 28.18
C SER A 342 27.55 10.90 29.27
N LEU A 343 27.97 10.86 30.54
CA LEU A 343 27.07 10.70 31.69
C LEU A 343 25.91 11.72 31.65
N LYS A 344 26.19 12.96 31.21
CA LYS A 344 25.15 13.99 31.08
C LYS A 344 24.09 13.64 30.03
N SER A 345 24.46 12.96 28.95
CA SER A 345 23.53 12.49 27.92
C SER A 345 22.77 11.21 28.29
N GLU A 346 23.15 10.56 29.39
CA GLU A 346 22.41 9.44 29.96
C GLU A 346 21.25 9.92 30.83
N ASP A 347 21.40 11.08 31.48
CA ASP A 347 20.38 11.64 32.40
C ASP A 347 19.55 12.78 31.79
N PHE A 348 20.08 13.50 30.78
CA PHE A 348 19.44 14.68 30.20
C PHE A 348 19.37 14.65 28.68
N ILE A 349 18.34 15.31 28.15
CA ILE A 349 18.09 15.40 26.70
C ILE A 349 18.60 16.74 26.17
N PRO A 350 19.53 16.75 25.21
CA PRO A 350 19.99 17.98 24.57
C PRO A 350 18.92 18.49 23.60
N ILE A 351 18.60 19.78 23.69
CA ILE A 351 17.70 20.47 22.75
C ILE A 351 18.39 21.67 22.12
N ASN A 352 18.01 21.97 20.88
CA ASN A 352 18.42 23.21 20.23
C ASN A 352 17.56 24.40 20.68
N LYS A 353 17.85 25.60 20.16
CA LYS A 353 17.13 26.84 20.46
C LYS A 353 15.64 26.81 20.07
N ASP A 354 15.29 25.98 19.09
CA ASP A 354 13.93 25.84 18.55
C ASP A 354 13.14 24.77 19.35
N GLY A 355 13.78 24.14 20.35
CA GLY A 355 13.19 23.11 21.18
C GLY A 355 13.24 21.71 20.56
N ASP A 356 13.99 21.47 19.50
CA ASP A 356 14.15 20.13 18.93
C ASP A 356 15.19 19.32 19.71
N ARG A 357 14.83 18.07 20.02
CA ARG A 357 15.75 17.06 20.58
C ARG A 357 16.87 16.76 19.58
N LEU A 358 18.09 16.79 20.09
CA LEU A 358 19.28 16.32 19.40
C LEU A 358 19.62 14.90 19.86
N ASP A 359 20.14 14.09 18.95
CA ASP A 359 20.72 12.80 19.29
C ASP A 359 22.22 12.95 19.53
N THR A 360 22.79 12.10 20.39
CA THR A 360 24.25 11.99 20.52
C THR A 360 24.85 11.41 19.25
N TYR A 361 26.09 11.80 18.93
CA TYR A 361 26.79 11.23 17.79
C TYR A 361 26.94 9.70 17.96
N PHE A 362 26.53 8.96 16.94
CA PHE A 362 26.66 7.51 16.90
C PHE A 362 27.42 7.07 15.64
N PRO A 363 28.69 6.63 15.77
CA PRO A 363 29.50 6.26 14.61
C PRO A 363 28.95 5.02 13.91
N HIS A 364 29.24 4.90 12.61
CA HIS A 364 28.94 3.67 11.85
C HIS A 364 29.73 2.49 12.46
N PRO A 365 29.08 1.38 12.82
CA PRO A 365 29.77 0.20 13.36
C PRO A 365 30.78 -0.38 12.37
N PRO A 366 31.92 -0.92 12.83
CA PRO A 366 32.86 -1.59 11.96
C PRO A 366 32.25 -2.87 11.34
N PRO A 367 32.77 -3.34 10.18
CA PRO A 367 32.18 -4.47 9.46
C PRO A 367 32.06 -5.77 10.28
N ASP A 368 33.05 -6.06 11.12
CA ASP A 368 33.07 -7.22 12.02
C ASP A 368 31.93 -7.18 13.07
N ALA A 369 31.61 -6.00 13.59
CA ALA A 369 30.47 -5.80 14.48
C ALA A 369 29.14 -6.04 13.75
N MET A 370 29.00 -5.53 12.51
CA MET A 370 27.83 -5.78 11.66
C MET A 370 27.65 -7.28 11.36
N ASP A 371 28.75 -7.99 11.10
CA ASP A 371 28.72 -9.43 10.87
C ASP A 371 28.34 -10.22 12.13
N ALA A 372 28.83 -9.80 13.31
CA ALA A 372 28.44 -10.38 14.59
C ALA A 372 26.93 -10.21 14.84
N TYR A 373 26.39 -9.02 14.55
CA TYR A 373 24.94 -8.76 14.61
C TYR A 373 24.14 -9.65 13.66
N HIS A 374 24.53 -9.74 12.38
CA HIS A 374 23.81 -10.55 11.40
C HIS A 374 23.82 -12.04 11.75
N ARG A 375 24.94 -12.55 12.28
CA ARG A 375 25.05 -13.93 12.76
C ARG A 375 24.07 -14.18 13.90
N ARG A 376 24.08 -13.29 14.91
CA ARG A 376 23.18 -13.38 16.05
C ARG A 376 21.70 -13.29 15.65
N ALA A 377 21.37 -12.43 14.69
CA ALA A 377 20.01 -12.24 14.19
C ALA A 377 19.48 -13.44 13.38
N LYS A 378 20.38 -14.20 12.72
CA LYS A 378 20.04 -15.45 12.02
C LYS A 378 19.73 -16.58 13.00
N GLU A 379 20.42 -16.64 14.14
CA GLU A 379 20.18 -17.64 15.18
C GLU A 379 18.85 -17.37 15.90
N ARG A 380 18.67 -16.16 16.43
CA ARG A 380 17.43 -15.74 17.11
C ARG A 380 17.34 -14.22 17.19
N LYS A 381 16.20 -13.63 16.88
CA LYS A 381 16.03 -12.18 16.98
C LYS A 381 15.92 -11.75 18.44
N VAL A 382 16.65 -10.69 18.80
CA VAL A 382 16.65 -10.11 20.15
C VAL A 382 15.53 -9.08 20.30
N CYS A 383 14.99 -8.91 21.50
CA CYS A 383 13.94 -7.93 21.75
C CYS A 383 14.51 -6.51 21.82
N ASN A 384 14.10 -5.62 20.92
CA ASN A 384 14.58 -4.23 20.91
C ASN A 384 14.20 -3.49 22.21
N SER A 385 12.97 -3.67 22.69
CA SER A 385 12.49 -3.01 23.92
C SER A 385 13.32 -3.45 25.13
N TYR A 386 13.50 -4.76 25.31
CA TYR A 386 14.26 -5.29 26.42
C TYR A 386 15.73 -4.80 26.38
N HIS A 387 16.40 -4.94 25.24
CA HIS A 387 17.83 -4.67 25.12
C HIS A 387 18.21 -3.19 25.00
N LEU A 388 17.27 -2.29 24.66
CA LEU A 388 17.58 -0.86 24.46
C LEU A 388 16.84 0.10 25.41
N SER A 389 15.64 -0.27 25.87
CA SER A 389 14.93 0.49 26.91
C SER A 389 15.03 -0.14 28.30
N GLY A 390 15.60 -1.35 28.41
CA GLY A 390 15.84 -2.07 29.67
C GLY A 390 14.66 -2.91 30.15
N GLU A 391 13.49 -2.78 29.52
CA GLU A 391 12.27 -3.50 29.90
C GLU A 391 11.43 -3.89 28.68
N CYS A 392 10.67 -4.97 28.81
CA CYS A 392 9.69 -5.41 27.83
C CYS A 392 8.37 -5.68 28.57
N GLY A 393 7.31 -4.96 28.19
CA GLY A 393 5.99 -5.10 28.80
C GLY A 393 5.21 -6.36 28.37
N ASP A 394 5.76 -7.17 27.47
CA ASP A 394 5.13 -8.39 26.97
C ASP A 394 5.68 -9.63 27.69
N MET A 395 4.81 -10.27 28.47
CA MET A 395 5.12 -11.50 29.22
C MET A 395 5.27 -12.72 28.31
N SER A 396 4.80 -12.67 27.07
CA SER A 396 4.91 -13.73 26.06
C SER A 396 5.71 -13.28 24.83
N CYS A 397 6.71 -12.41 25.06
CA CYS A 397 7.53 -11.87 23.99
C CYS A 397 8.21 -13.00 23.17
N PRO A 398 8.02 -13.05 21.83
CA PRO A 398 8.61 -14.08 20.97
C PRO A 398 10.12 -13.89 20.72
N TYR A 399 10.68 -12.75 21.14
CA TYR A 399 12.07 -12.40 20.95
C TYR A 399 12.94 -12.78 22.14
N ASP A 400 14.25 -12.82 21.88
CA ASP A 400 15.20 -13.20 22.91
C ASP A 400 15.47 -12.08 23.93
N HIS A 401 15.24 -12.39 25.20
CA HIS A 401 15.57 -11.58 26.38
C HIS A 401 16.84 -12.08 27.09
N GLY A 402 17.48 -13.15 26.60
CA GLY A 402 18.74 -13.64 27.15
C GLY A 402 19.91 -12.68 26.90
N ASP A 403 21.06 -12.96 27.52
CA ASP A 403 22.25 -12.11 27.43
C ASP A 403 22.75 -11.96 25.99
N VAL A 404 23.03 -10.71 25.60
CA VAL A 404 23.52 -10.35 24.26
C VAL A 404 24.75 -9.48 24.43
N SER A 405 25.76 -9.69 23.58
CA SER A 405 26.99 -8.91 23.67
C SER A 405 26.75 -7.43 23.33
N ASN A 406 27.49 -6.54 23.99
CA ASN A 406 27.43 -5.09 23.75
C ASN A 406 27.72 -4.72 22.28
N ILE A 407 28.47 -5.55 21.55
CA ILE A 407 28.73 -5.37 20.11
C ILE A 407 27.40 -5.42 19.33
N VAL A 408 26.56 -6.43 19.60
CA VAL A 408 25.27 -6.60 18.94
C VAL A 408 24.29 -5.51 19.37
N ILE A 409 24.29 -5.13 20.66
CA ILE A 409 23.44 -4.05 21.19
C ILE A 409 23.79 -2.71 20.53
N ASN A 410 25.08 -2.39 20.38
CA ASN A 410 25.52 -1.16 19.74
C ASN A 410 25.15 -1.10 18.25
N VAL A 411 25.26 -2.22 17.52
CA VAL A 411 24.80 -2.29 16.13
C VAL A 411 23.28 -2.14 16.04
N LEU A 412 22.54 -2.79 16.95
CA LEU A 412 21.09 -2.66 17.02
C LEU A 412 20.66 -1.21 17.27
N LYS A 413 21.34 -0.53 18.21
CA LYS A 413 21.13 0.90 18.50
C LYS A 413 21.43 1.76 17.27
N TYR A 414 22.55 1.52 16.57
CA TYR A 414 22.87 2.22 15.32
C TYR A 414 21.79 2.05 14.24
N ILE A 415 21.27 0.84 14.08
CA ILE A 415 20.23 0.55 13.10
C ILE A 415 18.95 1.32 13.46
N LEU A 416 18.51 1.27 14.71
CA LEU A 416 17.24 1.90 15.13
C LEU A 416 17.32 3.43 15.20
N LEU A 417 18.50 4.01 15.45
CA LEU A 417 18.73 5.45 15.28
C LEU A 417 18.58 5.93 13.82
N GLN A 418 18.48 5.03 12.84
CA GLN A 418 18.16 5.40 11.44
C GLN A 418 16.65 5.36 11.14
N HIS A 419 15.83 4.97 12.11
CA HIS A 419 14.38 4.98 12.02
C HIS A 419 13.83 6.21 12.74
N PRO A 420 13.03 7.06 12.07
CA PRO A 420 12.53 8.28 12.66
C PRO A 420 11.55 7.98 13.78
N CYS A 421 11.78 8.60 14.93
CA CYS A 421 10.85 8.63 16.05
C CYS A 421 9.53 9.31 15.64
N SER A 422 8.39 8.73 16.03
CA SER A 422 7.06 9.30 15.79
C SER A 422 6.89 10.69 16.40
N ARG A 423 7.53 10.94 17.56
CA ARG A 423 7.54 12.23 18.27
C ARG A 423 8.60 13.20 17.76
N ALA A 424 9.49 12.77 16.84
CA ALA A 424 10.53 13.59 16.22
C ALA A 424 11.27 14.52 17.22
N GLY A 425 11.56 15.78 16.85
CA GLY A 425 12.21 16.76 17.71
C GLY A 425 11.49 17.02 19.04
N ALA A 426 10.19 16.72 19.15
CA ALA A 426 9.42 16.89 20.38
C ALA A 426 9.58 15.74 21.39
N CYS A 427 10.26 14.65 21.04
CA CYS A 427 10.45 13.51 21.94
C CYS A 427 11.25 13.91 23.20
N ARG A 428 10.75 13.53 24.38
CA ARG A 428 11.42 13.77 25.68
C ARG A 428 11.61 12.51 26.53
N SER A 429 11.53 11.33 25.93
CA SER A 429 11.81 10.08 26.63
C SER A 429 13.29 9.72 26.56
N ILE A 430 13.96 9.56 27.70
CA ILE A 430 15.38 9.15 27.75
C ILE A 430 15.58 7.72 27.23
N LYS A 431 14.58 6.85 27.45
CA LYS A 431 14.52 5.46 26.97
C LYS A 431 14.23 5.32 25.47
N CYS A 432 14.00 6.42 24.74
CA CYS A 432 13.73 6.36 23.30
C CYS A 432 14.99 5.92 22.53
N TYR A 433 14.88 4.79 21.83
CA TYR A 433 15.94 4.22 21.01
C TYR A 433 15.72 4.42 19.49
N MET A 434 14.73 5.22 19.11
CA MET A 434 14.52 5.71 17.74
C MET A 434 15.36 6.96 17.49
N GLY A 435 15.67 7.26 16.22
CA GLY A 435 16.40 8.47 15.88
C GLY A 435 15.50 9.69 15.70
N HIS A 436 15.96 10.85 16.12
CA HIS A 436 15.28 12.14 15.99
C HIS A 436 15.93 13.00 14.89
N ILE A 437 17.19 12.73 14.55
CA ILE A 437 17.96 13.47 13.54
C ILE A 437 18.67 12.53 12.56
N CYS A 438 18.93 12.99 11.33
CA CYS A 438 19.74 12.23 10.39
C CYS A 438 21.25 12.42 10.66
N GLN A 439 21.94 11.33 11.00
CA GLN A 439 23.41 11.30 11.18
C GLN A 439 24.17 10.69 9.99
N LYS A 440 23.52 10.52 8.82
CA LYS A 440 24.20 9.96 7.64
C LYS A 440 25.05 11.04 6.96
N PRO A 441 26.36 10.83 6.76
CA PRO A 441 27.23 11.81 6.15
C PRO A 441 26.81 12.05 4.69
N ASN A 442 26.83 13.32 4.28
CA ASN A 442 26.44 13.83 2.98
C ASN A 442 25.00 13.47 2.57
N CYS A 443 24.15 13.11 3.54
CA CYS A 443 22.75 12.82 3.27
C CYS A 443 21.99 14.10 2.89
N LYS A 444 21.33 14.06 1.74
CA LYS A 444 20.58 15.20 1.22
C LYS A 444 19.16 15.18 1.77
N ALA A 445 18.62 16.36 2.06
CA ALA A 445 17.26 16.57 2.56
C ALA A 445 16.18 16.36 1.47
N VAL A 446 16.33 15.34 0.64
CA VAL A 446 15.38 14.89 -0.38
C VAL A 446 15.02 13.45 -0.06
N LYS A 447 13.75 13.05 -0.27
CA LYS A 447 13.33 11.65 -0.07
C LYS A 447 14.22 10.73 -0.91
N SER A 448 15.13 10.05 -0.23
CA SER A 448 16.12 9.13 -0.80
C SER A 448 15.89 7.79 -0.10
N TRP A 449 15.95 6.69 -0.86
CA TRP A 449 15.85 5.33 -0.30
C TRP A 449 16.83 5.12 0.86
N GLN A 450 17.97 5.80 0.82
CA GLN A 450 19.04 5.66 1.79
C GLN A 450 18.76 6.38 3.12
N CYS A 451 17.69 7.18 3.25
CA CYS A 451 17.38 7.92 4.47
C CYS A 451 15.87 8.04 4.74
N ARG A 452 15.44 7.66 5.95
CA ARG A 452 14.03 7.67 6.38
C ARG A 452 13.60 9.00 7.02
N PHE A 453 14.55 9.88 7.30
CA PHE A 453 14.29 11.17 7.93
C PHE A 453 13.68 12.19 6.97
N ASN A 454 12.78 13.02 7.48
CA ASN A 454 12.17 14.11 6.71
C ASN A 454 13.15 15.28 6.51
N GLN A 455 12.74 16.31 5.77
CA GLN A 455 13.59 17.48 5.51
C GLN A 455 13.99 18.22 6.80
N HIS A 456 13.07 18.36 7.74
CA HIS A 456 13.31 19.03 9.02
C HIS A 456 14.44 18.34 9.82
N ALA A 457 14.46 17.01 9.86
CA ALA A 457 15.52 16.20 10.48
C ALA A 457 16.91 16.29 9.78
N HIS A 458 16.99 16.93 8.61
CA HIS A 458 18.25 17.26 7.93
C HIS A 458 18.64 18.74 8.04
N SER A 459 17.69 19.62 8.36
CA SER A 459 17.89 21.07 8.40
C SER A 459 17.89 21.67 9.81
N LEU A 460 17.57 20.89 10.85
CA LEU A 460 17.54 21.36 12.24
C LEU A 460 18.88 21.95 12.70
N ASP A 461 18.83 22.95 13.58
CA ASP A 461 20.02 23.47 14.24
C ASP A 461 20.60 22.39 15.17
N LEU A 462 21.88 22.06 15.00
CA LEU A 462 22.57 21.04 15.80
C LEU A 462 23.27 21.60 17.05
N ASN A 463 23.20 22.91 17.26
CA ASN A 463 23.78 23.52 18.45
C ASN A 463 22.91 23.24 19.66
N VAL A 464 23.50 22.67 20.71
CA VAL A 464 22.82 22.47 21.99
C VAL A 464 22.61 23.82 22.66
N ALA A 465 21.35 24.21 22.83
CA ALA A 465 20.98 25.40 23.60
C ALA A 465 20.77 25.04 25.08
N GLN A 466 20.11 23.90 25.35
CA GLN A 466 19.77 23.50 26.71
C GLN A 466 19.78 21.97 26.88
N TRP A 467 20.02 21.52 28.11
CA TRP A 467 19.81 20.14 28.54
C TRP A 467 18.56 20.09 29.42
N VAL A 468 17.56 19.31 29.01
CA VAL A 468 16.28 19.22 29.72
C VAL A 468 16.11 17.85 30.38
N ALA A 469 15.42 17.82 31.51
CA ALA A 469 15.06 16.57 32.18
C ALA A 469 14.10 15.75 31.30
N PRO A 470 14.22 14.42 31.28
CA PRO A 470 13.30 13.56 30.55
C PRO A 470 11.90 13.58 31.18
N ILE A 471 10.90 13.34 30.33
CA ILE A 471 9.51 13.17 30.74
C ILE A 471 9.18 11.69 30.56
N ASP A 472 9.15 10.95 31.66
CA ASP A 472 8.70 9.56 31.67
C ASP A 472 7.16 9.56 31.63
N GLN A 473 6.60 9.33 30.43
CA GLN A 473 5.18 9.01 30.30
C GLN A 473 5.01 7.50 30.37
N SER A 474 4.47 7.03 31.50
CA SER A 474 3.84 5.73 31.65
C SER A 474 2.38 5.82 31.20
N GLU A 475 2.11 5.76 29.90
CA GLU A 475 0.79 5.47 29.37
C GLU A 475 0.99 4.54 28.15
N PRO A 476 0.31 3.38 28.09
CA PRO A 476 0.40 2.49 26.95
C PRO A 476 -0.35 3.13 25.79
N ASP A 477 0.36 3.47 24.72
CA ASP A 477 -0.25 3.76 23.43
C ASP A 477 -0.96 2.47 22.96
N GLU A 478 -2.27 2.35 23.24
CA GLU A 478 -3.20 1.54 22.44
C GLU A 478 -3.23 2.13 21.02
N ASP A 479 -2.21 1.80 20.22
CA ASP A 479 -2.17 1.77 18.75
C ASP A 479 -0.73 1.94 18.24
N ASN A 480 0.10 0.90 18.40
CA ASN A 480 1.09 0.44 17.41
C ASN A 480 2.03 -0.61 18.01
N HIS A 481 1.52 -1.82 18.24
CA HIS A 481 2.39 -3.00 18.23
C HIS A 481 2.60 -3.46 16.77
N SER A 482 3.30 -2.65 15.97
CA SER A 482 4.09 -3.22 14.86
C SER A 482 5.43 -3.63 15.45
N SER A 483 5.41 -4.78 16.13
CA SER A 483 6.61 -5.57 16.41
C SER A 483 7.42 -5.63 15.12
N ILE A 484 8.62 -5.06 15.12
CA ILE A 484 9.62 -5.28 14.08
C ILE A 484 10.09 -6.74 14.28
N SER A 485 9.23 -7.68 13.89
CA SER A 485 9.49 -9.10 13.78
C SER A 485 10.16 -9.29 12.45
N GLY A 486 11.47 -9.49 12.53
CA GLY A 486 12.34 -9.14 11.44
C GLY A 486 11.97 -9.73 10.08
N GLU A 487 12.30 -8.96 9.07
CA GLU A 487 12.60 -9.51 7.76
C GLU A 487 14.10 -9.53 7.57
N SER A 488 14.51 -10.65 7.01
CA SER A 488 15.85 -11.13 6.75
C SER A 488 16.59 -10.19 5.79
N PHE A 489 17.77 -9.71 6.17
CA PHE A 489 18.74 -9.16 5.21
C PHE A 489 19.61 -10.32 4.70
N GLU A 490 19.34 -10.75 3.46
CA GLU A 490 20.30 -11.55 2.70
C GLU A 490 21.47 -10.66 2.28
N SER A 491 22.63 -10.93 2.88
CA SER A 491 23.94 -10.53 2.38
C SER A 491 24.25 -11.33 1.11
N GLN A 492 24.19 -10.71 -0.06
CA GLN A 492 24.77 -11.29 -1.28
C GLN A 492 26.29 -11.18 -1.21
N SER A 493 26.96 -12.33 -1.06
CA SER A 493 28.40 -12.51 -1.26
C SER A 493 28.76 -12.57 -2.75
N PRO A 494 30.01 -12.26 -3.14
CA PRO A 494 30.39 -12.05 -4.54
C PRO A 494 30.63 -13.39 -5.25
N SER A 495 29.99 -13.61 -6.40
CA SER A 495 30.27 -14.75 -7.26
C SER A 495 31.61 -14.57 -7.98
N THR A 496 32.53 -15.47 -7.66
CA THR A 496 33.84 -15.66 -8.27
C THR A 496 33.69 -15.97 -9.77
N VAL A 497 34.39 -15.19 -10.58
CA VAL A 497 34.58 -15.41 -12.02
C VAL A 497 35.61 -16.51 -12.20
N PHE A 498 35.24 -17.62 -12.85
CA PHE A 498 36.21 -18.50 -13.50
C PHE A 498 36.41 -17.99 -14.93
N PHE A 499 37.63 -17.55 -15.23
CA PHE A 499 38.13 -17.38 -16.60
C PHE A 499 38.64 -18.73 -17.12
N ASN A 500 38.36 -18.99 -18.39
CA ASN A 500 39.40 -19.39 -19.32
C ASN A 500 39.86 -18.13 -20.05
#